data_AF-A0A7Z9FAF3-F1
#
_entry.id   AF-A0A7Z9FAF3-F1
#
_cell.length_a   1.000
_cell.length_b   1.000
_cell.length_c   1.000
_cell.angle_alpha   90.00
_cell.angle_beta   90.00
_cell.angle_gamma   90.00
#
_symmetry.space_group_name_H-M   'P 1'
#
loop_
_entity.id
_entity.type
_entity.pdbx_description
1 polymer ?
#
loop_
_entity_poly.entity_id
_entity_poly.type
_entity_poly.pdbx_seq_one_letter_code
_entity_poly.pdbx_strand_id
1 'polypeptide(L)'
;KVLIANKEPLVMMGPEIMREAALSGATVIPLDSEHNAVLQCLPGSFRDEPLICPTDSSTSRLEEHGIEKVILTASGGPFLDFPTEELDNVTPEQAAAHPKWNMGKKISIDSATMMNKGLELIEACALFSIEPSRVEIVVHPQSIVHSLVEYSDGSLLAQMASPDMRIPIVNALGYPDRISSGSERLDVGQLGVLEFKEPDERHFPCLRLAREVAETGGTAPVILNAANEIAVDAFCNGRIRFTQISEFVDRTLQILPVLIRRDLETVLEVDLKTRRVTKDLIMSAPGTA
;
A
#
# COMPACT_ATOMS: atom_id res chain seq x y z
N LYS A 1 10.46 19.44 4.79
CA LYS A 1 9.33 18.57 4.37
C LYS A 1 9.86 17.58 3.35
N VAL A 2 9.45 16.32 3.44
CA VAL A 2 9.71 15.27 2.45
C VAL A 2 8.36 14.83 1.92
N LEU A 3 8.10 15.06 0.63
CA LEU A 3 6.86 14.64 -0.01
C LEU A 3 7.13 13.27 -0.64
N ILE A 4 6.54 12.22 -0.07
CA ILE A 4 6.87 10.84 -0.44
C ILE A 4 5.78 10.24 -1.30
N ALA A 5 6.12 9.95 -2.56
CA ALA A 5 5.27 9.19 -3.49
C ALA A 5 5.76 7.75 -3.71
N ASN A 6 7.00 7.47 -3.32
CA ASN A 6 7.60 6.15 -3.45
C ASN A 6 7.34 5.38 -2.16
N LYS A 7 6.45 4.38 -2.22
CA LYS A 7 6.01 3.61 -1.05
C LYS A 7 7.04 2.57 -0.62
N GLU A 8 7.80 2.02 -1.56
CA GLU A 8 8.71 0.91 -1.35
C GLU A 8 9.76 1.16 -0.23
N PRO A 9 10.40 2.35 -0.12
CA PRO A 9 11.25 2.66 1.03
C PRO A 9 10.52 2.62 2.37
N LEU A 10 9.27 3.11 2.44
CA LEU A 10 8.46 3.07 3.67
C LEU A 10 8.00 1.64 3.99
N VAL A 11 7.74 0.81 2.98
CA VAL A 11 7.47 -0.62 3.19
C VAL A 11 8.70 -1.30 3.80
N MET A 12 9.90 -1.06 3.23
CA MET A 12 11.11 -1.77 3.63
C MET A 12 11.72 -1.27 4.94
N MET A 13 11.65 0.03 5.23
CA MET A 13 12.33 0.68 6.36
C MET A 13 11.46 1.72 7.07
N GLY A 14 10.13 1.58 6.99
CA GLY A 14 9.18 2.57 7.50
C GLY A 14 9.53 3.10 8.89
N PRO A 15 9.64 2.23 9.92
CA PRO A 15 9.92 2.69 11.27
C PRO A 15 11.25 3.44 11.41
N GLU A 16 12.30 3.01 10.72
CA GLU A 16 13.60 3.67 10.73
C GLU A 16 13.55 5.03 10.01
N ILE A 17 12.85 5.12 8.87
CA ILE A 17 12.63 6.38 8.14
C ILE A 17 11.84 7.37 9.00
N MET A 18 10.75 6.93 9.63
CA MET A 18 9.92 7.79 10.47
C MET A 18 10.67 8.23 11.74
N ARG A 19 11.49 7.35 12.33
CA ARG A 19 12.38 7.71 13.45
C ARG A 19 13.40 8.77 13.05
N GLU A 20 14.09 8.63 11.92
CA GLU A 20 15.06 9.62 11.44
C GLU A 20 14.40 10.95 11.04
N ALA A 21 13.20 10.90 10.46
CA ALA A 21 12.40 12.09 10.20
C ALA A 21 12.09 12.85 11.49
N ALA A 22 11.69 12.14 12.55
CA ALA A 22 11.44 12.73 13.86
C ALA A 22 12.70 13.36 14.47
N LEU A 23 13.84 12.64 14.46
CA LEU A 23 15.11 13.14 15.00
C LEU A 23 15.64 14.37 14.25
N SER A 24 15.41 14.44 12.94
CA SER A 24 15.83 15.57 12.11
C SER A 24 14.85 16.75 12.13
N GLY A 25 13.66 16.58 12.72
CA GLY A 25 12.57 17.56 12.64
C GLY A 25 11.94 17.67 11.24
N ALA A 26 12.16 16.68 10.37
CA ALA A 26 11.57 16.64 9.05
C ALA A 26 10.11 16.16 9.09
N THR A 27 9.21 16.90 8.46
CA THR A 27 7.84 16.44 8.21
C THR A 27 7.79 15.55 6.97
N VAL A 28 7.34 14.31 7.11
CA VAL A 28 7.02 13.40 5.99
C VAL A 28 5.55 13.58 5.65
N ILE A 29 5.23 13.80 4.37
CA ILE A 29 3.85 13.96 3.89
C ILE A 29 3.62 12.96 2.76
N PRO A 30 2.65 12.03 2.89
CA PRO A 30 2.34 11.09 1.84
C PRO A 30 1.70 11.78 0.64
N LEU A 31 2.17 11.40 -0.54
CA LEU A 31 1.58 11.73 -1.82
C LEU A 31 0.70 10.62 -2.39
N ASP A 32 0.86 9.40 -1.88
CA ASP A 32 -0.04 8.30 -2.22
C ASP A 32 -1.48 8.68 -1.83
N SER A 33 -2.44 8.37 -2.68
CA SER A 33 -3.75 9.03 -2.67
C SER A 33 -4.56 8.66 -1.42
N GLU A 34 -4.46 7.40 -1.02
CA GLU A 34 -5.13 6.80 0.12
C GLU A 34 -4.53 7.31 1.44
N HIS A 35 -3.20 7.34 1.57
CA HIS A 35 -2.56 7.88 2.78
C HIS A 35 -2.70 9.40 2.87
N ASN A 36 -2.68 10.11 1.76
CA ASN A 36 -2.99 11.54 1.76
C ASN A 36 -4.45 11.78 2.20
N ALA A 37 -5.38 10.94 1.77
CA ALA A 37 -6.76 10.96 2.22
C ALA A 37 -6.89 10.67 3.72
N VAL A 38 -6.20 9.65 4.24
CA VAL A 38 -6.11 9.39 5.69
C VAL A 38 -5.59 10.62 6.41
N LEU A 39 -4.46 11.20 5.96
CA LEU A 39 -3.90 12.41 6.56
C LEU A 39 -4.95 13.54 6.61
N GLN A 40 -5.72 13.74 5.53
CA GLN A 40 -6.78 14.74 5.46
C GLN A 40 -8.02 14.45 6.32
N CYS A 41 -8.16 13.24 6.86
CA CYS A 41 -9.21 12.84 7.78
C CYS A 41 -8.78 12.85 9.26
N LEU A 42 -7.47 12.90 9.55
CA LEU A 42 -6.94 12.96 10.92
C LEU A 42 -7.17 14.34 11.58
N PRO A 43 -7.29 14.45 12.91
CA PRO A 43 -7.49 15.75 13.55
C PRO A 43 -6.23 16.63 13.47
N GLY A 44 -6.41 17.95 13.54
CA GLY A 44 -5.30 18.92 13.49
C GLY A 44 -4.24 18.68 14.56
N SER A 45 -4.66 18.33 15.78
CA SER A 45 -3.73 18.01 16.88
C SER A 45 -2.88 16.77 16.61
N PHE A 46 -3.43 15.74 15.93
CA PHE A 46 -2.61 14.61 15.47
C PHE A 46 -1.60 15.09 14.43
N ARG A 47 -2.03 15.93 13.49
CA ARG A 47 -1.22 16.44 12.38
C ARG A 47 -0.07 17.38 12.77
N ASP A 48 -0.22 18.10 13.88
CA ASP A 48 0.75 19.10 14.36
C ASP A 48 1.91 18.45 15.13
N GLU A 49 1.75 17.19 15.56
CA GLU A 49 2.82 16.40 16.15
C GLU A 49 3.63 15.68 15.06
N PRO A 50 4.96 15.57 15.22
CA PRO A 50 5.77 14.76 14.32
C PRO A 50 5.18 13.35 14.21
N LEU A 51 5.09 12.81 12.99
CA LEU A 51 4.70 11.41 12.78
C LEU A 51 5.85 10.53 13.28
N ILE A 52 5.89 10.25 14.59
CA ILE A 52 6.90 9.37 15.20
C ILE A 52 6.29 7.97 15.34
N CYS A 53 7.06 6.94 15.04
CA CYS A 53 6.74 5.59 15.49
C CYS A 53 6.72 5.54 17.02
N PRO A 54 5.77 4.85 17.67
CA PRO A 54 5.67 4.87 19.11
C PRO A 54 6.95 4.31 19.72
N THR A 55 7.58 5.07 20.61
CA THR A 55 8.53 4.54 21.57
C THR A 55 7.79 4.45 22.91
N ASP A 56 7.33 3.25 23.24
CA ASP A 56 7.02 2.83 24.62
C ASP A 56 5.91 3.58 25.41
N SER A 57 4.84 4.12 24.80
CA SER A 57 3.67 4.60 25.57
C SER A 57 2.52 3.57 25.61
N SER A 58 1.90 3.43 26.79
CA SER A 58 0.87 2.43 27.11
C SER A 58 -0.52 2.69 26.51
N THR A 59 -0.69 3.79 25.80
CA THR A 59 -1.87 4.14 24.99
C THR A 59 -1.36 4.53 23.61
N SER A 60 -1.96 3.97 22.56
CA SER A 60 -1.55 4.32 21.20
C SER A 60 -1.99 5.77 20.91
N ARG A 61 -1.15 6.55 20.22
CA ARG A 61 -1.49 7.93 19.78
C ARG A 61 -2.85 8.00 19.07
N LEU A 62 -3.23 6.91 18.41
CA LEU A 62 -4.53 6.77 17.79
C LEU A 62 -5.67 6.84 18.81
N GLU A 63 -5.56 6.12 19.93
CA GLU A 63 -6.56 6.12 21.02
C GLU A 63 -6.70 7.48 21.69
N GLU A 64 -5.60 8.23 21.86
CA GLU A 64 -5.63 9.59 22.41
C GLU A 64 -6.46 10.56 21.56
N HIS A 65 -6.51 10.30 20.25
CA HIS A 65 -7.31 11.04 19.29
C HIS A 65 -8.64 10.34 18.93
N GLY A 66 -8.98 9.25 19.63
CA GLY A 66 -10.19 8.47 19.40
C GLY A 66 -10.25 7.79 18.04
N ILE A 67 -9.11 7.52 17.40
CA ILE A 67 -9.02 6.83 16.11
C ILE A 67 -9.02 5.32 16.36
N GLU A 68 -10.03 4.63 15.83
CA GLU A 68 -10.18 3.18 15.98
C GLU A 68 -9.56 2.43 14.79
N LYS A 69 -9.73 2.95 13.56
CA LYS A 69 -9.36 2.24 12.35
C LYS A 69 -9.06 3.17 11.19
N VAL A 70 -8.15 2.74 10.32
CA VAL A 70 -7.94 3.29 8.98
C VAL A 70 -8.52 2.32 7.95
N ILE A 71 -9.33 2.85 7.03
CA ILE A 71 -9.90 2.09 5.92
C ILE A 71 -9.27 2.58 4.61
N LEU A 72 -8.47 1.71 4.00
CA LEU A 72 -7.84 1.94 2.70
C LEU A 72 -8.78 1.45 1.60
N THR A 73 -9.22 2.34 0.72
CA THR A 73 -10.05 1.92 -0.41
C THR A 73 -9.18 1.43 -1.56
N ALA A 74 -9.62 0.43 -2.32
CA ALA A 74 -8.93 -0.06 -3.51
C ALA A 74 -9.86 0.02 -4.74
N SER A 75 -9.32 0.31 -5.92
CA SER A 75 -10.10 0.23 -7.16
C SER A 75 -10.57 -1.21 -7.49
N GLY A 76 -9.85 -2.21 -6.98
CA GLY A 76 -10.01 -3.63 -7.36
C GLY A 76 -9.20 -4.05 -8.60
N GLY A 77 -8.57 -3.10 -9.29
CA GLY A 77 -7.77 -3.37 -10.48
C GLY A 77 -8.61 -3.85 -11.70
N PRO A 78 -7.96 -4.21 -12.82
CA PRO A 78 -8.64 -4.68 -14.03
C PRO A 78 -9.35 -6.04 -13.86
N PHE A 79 -9.00 -6.81 -12.84
CA PHE A 79 -9.47 -8.20 -12.67
C PHE A 79 -10.51 -8.37 -11.56
N LEU A 80 -11.07 -7.27 -11.03
CA LEU A 80 -12.07 -7.33 -9.96
C LEU A 80 -13.24 -8.27 -10.28
N ASP A 81 -13.73 -8.26 -11.52
CA ASP A 81 -14.87 -9.06 -11.97
C ASP A 81 -14.46 -10.25 -12.86
N PHE A 82 -13.16 -10.59 -12.91
CA PHE A 82 -12.69 -11.74 -13.71
C PHE A 82 -12.99 -13.07 -13.01
N PRO A 83 -13.32 -14.15 -13.74
CA PRO A 83 -13.34 -15.48 -13.17
C PRO A 83 -11.93 -15.89 -12.73
N THR A 84 -11.79 -16.44 -11.52
CA THR A 84 -10.49 -16.84 -10.93
C THR A 84 -9.73 -17.81 -11.84
N GLU A 85 -10.44 -18.71 -12.51
CA GLU A 85 -9.90 -19.69 -13.46
C GLU A 85 -9.29 -19.06 -14.73
N GLU A 86 -9.66 -17.83 -15.08
CA GLU A 86 -9.12 -17.12 -16.23
C GLU A 86 -7.82 -16.37 -15.92
N LEU A 87 -7.57 -16.08 -14.63
CA LEU A 87 -6.39 -15.33 -14.18
C LEU A 87 -5.07 -15.98 -14.58
N ASP A 88 -5.03 -17.29 -14.76
CA ASP A 88 -3.81 -18.01 -15.14
C ASP A 88 -3.34 -17.66 -16.57
N ASN A 89 -4.26 -17.19 -17.41
CA ASN A 89 -4.02 -16.91 -18.83
C ASN A 89 -3.91 -15.41 -19.16
N VAL A 90 -4.02 -14.52 -18.16
CA VAL A 90 -3.96 -13.07 -18.42
C VAL A 90 -2.55 -12.62 -18.81
N THR A 91 -2.48 -11.69 -19.75
CA THR A 91 -1.20 -11.15 -20.25
C THR A 91 -0.74 -9.92 -19.48
N PRO A 92 0.55 -9.55 -19.54
CA PRO A 92 1.04 -8.30 -18.97
C PRO A 92 0.31 -7.06 -19.49
N GLU A 93 -0.11 -7.06 -20.76
CA GLU A 93 -0.86 -5.96 -21.36
C GLU A 93 -2.25 -5.83 -20.75
N GLN A 94 -2.94 -6.96 -20.52
CA GLN A 94 -4.24 -6.96 -19.85
C GLN A 94 -4.12 -6.49 -18.40
N ALA A 95 -3.12 -6.99 -17.67
CA ALA A 95 -2.88 -6.60 -16.28
C ALA A 95 -2.44 -5.14 -16.14
N ALA A 96 -1.75 -4.58 -17.14
CA ALA A 96 -1.33 -3.18 -17.13
C ALA A 96 -2.47 -2.20 -17.48
N ALA A 97 -3.59 -2.67 -18.03
CA ALA A 97 -4.72 -1.86 -18.49
C ALA A 97 -5.64 -1.44 -17.32
N HIS A 98 -5.16 -0.57 -16.43
CA HIS A 98 -5.91 -0.14 -15.25
C HIS A 98 -7.17 0.68 -15.62
N PRO A 99 -8.35 0.40 -15.03
CA PRO A 99 -9.62 1.02 -15.44
C PRO A 99 -9.77 2.51 -15.13
N LYS A 100 -8.98 3.05 -14.19
CA LYS A 100 -9.13 4.43 -13.68
C LYS A 100 -7.88 5.30 -13.76
N TRP A 101 -6.70 4.70 -13.86
CA TRP A 101 -5.43 5.39 -13.62
C TRP A 101 -4.47 5.09 -14.75
N ASN A 102 -3.73 6.10 -15.22
CA ASN A 102 -2.63 5.90 -16.14
C ASN A 102 -1.33 5.90 -15.33
N MET A 103 -0.70 4.74 -15.19
CA MET A 103 0.41 4.50 -14.27
C MET A 103 1.55 3.71 -14.92
N GLY A 104 2.69 3.66 -14.25
CA GLY A 104 3.82 2.84 -14.69
C GLY A 104 3.52 1.34 -14.63
N LYS A 105 4.23 0.54 -15.45
CA LYS A 105 3.97 -0.91 -15.60
C LYS A 105 3.93 -1.65 -14.26
N LYS A 106 4.92 -1.44 -13.37
CA LYS A 106 5.01 -2.14 -12.06
C LYS A 106 3.79 -1.90 -11.18
N ILE A 107 3.41 -0.63 -10.96
CA ILE A 107 2.24 -0.29 -10.14
C ILE A 107 0.92 -0.77 -10.78
N SER A 108 0.83 -0.81 -12.11
CA SER A 108 -0.36 -1.40 -12.76
C SER A 108 -0.47 -2.90 -12.50
N ILE A 109 0.63 -3.67 -12.55
CA ILE A 109 0.62 -5.10 -12.21
C ILE A 109 0.32 -5.31 -10.72
N ASP A 110 0.92 -4.51 -9.85
CA ASP A 110 0.64 -4.55 -8.41
C ASP A 110 -0.82 -4.23 -8.11
N SER A 111 -1.44 -3.31 -8.86
CA SER A 111 -2.86 -3.01 -8.74
C SER A 111 -3.72 -4.18 -9.20
N ALA A 112 -3.36 -4.83 -10.32
CA ALA A 112 -4.05 -6.01 -10.83
C ALA A 112 -3.99 -7.20 -9.88
N THR A 113 -2.88 -7.41 -9.16
CA THR A 113 -2.74 -8.46 -8.14
C THR A 113 -3.26 -8.04 -6.76
N MET A 114 -3.70 -6.78 -6.61
CA MET A 114 -3.90 -6.09 -5.33
C MET A 114 -2.69 -6.07 -4.38
N MET A 115 -1.49 -6.47 -4.82
CA MET A 115 -0.26 -6.26 -4.05
C MET A 115 -0.02 -4.79 -3.76
N ASN A 116 -0.42 -3.87 -4.66
CA ASN A 116 -0.31 -2.43 -4.43
C ASN A 116 -0.98 -2.05 -3.11
N LYS A 117 -2.20 -2.54 -2.89
CA LYS A 117 -2.96 -2.26 -1.66
C LYS A 117 -2.37 -2.95 -0.43
N GLY A 118 -1.75 -4.12 -0.61
CA GLY A 118 -0.97 -4.78 0.43
C GLY A 118 0.24 -3.97 0.88
N LEU A 119 1.01 -3.42 -0.07
CA LEU A 119 2.14 -2.53 0.22
C LEU A 119 1.67 -1.24 0.92
N GLU A 120 0.54 -0.68 0.48
CA GLU A 120 -0.04 0.51 1.10
C GLU A 120 -0.55 0.25 2.52
N LEU A 121 -1.00 -0.96 2.86
CA LEU A 121 -1.31 -1.34 4.24
C LEU A 121 -0.06 -1.24 5.12
N ILE A 122 1.07 -1.81 4.68
CA ILE A 122 2.35 -1.74 5.41
C ILE A 122 2.82 -0.28 5.54
N GLU A 123 2.69 0.49 4.46
CA GLU A 123 3.00 1.92 4.46
C GLU A 123 2.13 2.70 5.44
N ALA A 124 0.83 2.40 5.53
CA ALA A 124 -0.08 3.04 6.48
C ALA A 124 0.34 2.75 7.92
N CYS A 125 0.71 1.50 8.23
CA CYS A 125 1.25 1.12 9.54
C CYS A 125 2.47 1.97 9.91
N ALA A 126 3.38 2.21 8.97
CA ALA A 126 4.56 3.03 9.19
C ALA A 126 4.22 4.53 9.34
N LEU A 127 3.43 5.09 8.43
CA LEU A 127 3.12 6.52 8.39
C LEU A 127 2.29 7.00 9.59
N PHE A 128 1.31 6.20 10.00
CA PHE A 128 0.33 6.58 11.01
C PHE A 128 0.53 5.88 12.34
N SER A 129 1.59 5.06 12.47
CA SER A 129 1.87 4.32 13.70
C SER A 129 0.67 3.47 14.13
N ILE A 130 0.06 2.79 13.17
CA ILE A 130 -1.15 1.99 13.34
C ILE A 130 -0.84 0.50 13.25
N GLU A 131 -1.47 -0.30 14.11
CA GLU A 131 -1.36 -1.74 14.07
C GLU A 131 -2.02 -2.30 12.79
N PRO A 132 -1.45 -3.35 12.16
CA PRO A 132 -2.02 -3.95 10.95
C PRO A 132 -3.48 -4.40 11.10
N SER A 133 -3.88 -4.82 12.30
CA SER A 133 -5.25 -5.23 12.63
C SER A 133 -6.26 -4.08 12.63
N ARG A 134 -5.78 -2.84 12.72
CA ARG A 134 -6.58 -1.60 12.61
C ARG A 134 -6.51 -0.96 11.22
N VAL A 135 -5.93 -1.67 10.24
CA VAL A 135 -5.96 -1.27 8.83
C VAL A 135 -6.84 -2.24 8.03
N GLU A 136 -7.98 -1.74 7.58
CA GLU A 136 -8.94 -2.46 6.76
C GLU A 136 -8.82 -2.06 5.30
N ILE A 137 -9.00 -3.02 4.40
CA ILE A 137 -9.00 -2.80 2.96
C ILE A 137 -10.40 -3.06 2.44
N VAL A 138 -10.95 -2.10 1.71
CA VAL A 138 -12.29 -2.20 1.10
C VAL A 138 -12.19 -1.88 -0.39
N VAL A 139 -12.87 -2.64 -1.23
CA VAL A 139 -12.94 -2.35 -2.67
C VAL A 139 -13.99 -1.27 -2.92
N HIS A 140 -13.57 -0.17 -3.54
CA HIS A 140 -14.38 0.95 -4.00
C HIS A 140 -14.08 1.23 -5.50
N PRO A 141 -14.81 0.57 -6.43
CA PRO A 141 -14.49 0.61 -7.86
C PRO A 141 -14.60 2.00 -8.48
N GLN A 142 -15.38 2.90 -7.88
CA GLN A 142 -15.55 4.26 -8.37
C GLN A 142 -14.32 5.15 -8.07
N SER A 143 -13.49 4.78 -7.08
CA SER A 143 -12.28 5.52 -6.67
C SER A 143 -12.53 7.02 -6.40
N ILE A 144 -13.68 7.32 -5.80
CA ILE A 144 -14.08 8.68 -5.41
C ILE A 144 -13.78 8.92 -3.93
N VAL A 145 -14.14 7.97 -3.07
CA VAL A 145 -13.67 7.93 -1.68
C VAL A 145 -12.29 7.31 -1.70
N HIS A 146 -11.26 8.08 -1.36
CA HIS A 146 -9.88 7.60 -1.39
C HIS A 146 -9.52 6.81 -0.11
N SER A 147 -9.96 7.28 1.05
CA SER A 147 -9.82 6.55 2.31
C SER A 147 -10.76 7.10 3.37
N LEU A 148 -10.94 6.31 4.44
CA LEU A 148 -11.72 6.69 5.60
C LEU A 148 -10.93 6.48 6.89
N VAL A 149 -11.32 7.23 7.93
CA VAL A 149 -10.84 7.06 9.31
C VAL A 149 -12.06 6.90 10.21
N GLU A 150 -12.09 5.80 10.96
CA GLU A 150 -13.12 5.46 11.94
C GLU A 150 -12.73 5.98 13.32
N TYR A 151 -13.68 6.61 14.00
CA TYR A 151 -13.52 7.16 15.34
C TYR A 151 -14.33 6.38 16.38
N SER A 152 -13.92 6.47 17.64
CA SER A 152 -14.50 5.73 18.77
C SER A 152 -15.94 6.13 19.12
N ASP A 153 -16.42 7.25 18.58
CA ASP A 153 -17.83 7.65 18.65
C ASP A 153 -18.71 7.01 17.55
N GLY A 154 -18.13 6.18 16.68
CA GLY A 154 -18.78 5.52 15.55
C GLY A 154 -18.79 6.34 14.26
N SER A 155 -18.19 7.53 14.25
CA SER A 155 -18.11 8.37 13.05
C SER A 155 -17.04 7.87 12.07
N LEU A 156 -17.33 8.01 10.79
CA LEU A 156 -16.37 7.83 9.71
C LEU A 156 -16.13 9.16 9.01
N LEU A 157 -14.88 9.60 8.96
CA LEU A 157 -14.47 10.72 8.10
C LEU A 157 -13.86 10.16 6.83
N ALA A 158 -14.36 10.60 5.68
CA ALA A 158 -13.89 10.19 4.36
C ALA A 158 -13.35 11.39 3.58
N GLN A 159 -12.23 11.20 2.88
CA GLN A 159 -11.77 12.17 1.89
C GLN A 159 -12.27 11.73 0.51
N MET A 160 -12.99 12.64 -0.15
CA MET A 160 -13.59 12.42 -1.47
C MET A 160 -12.99 13.38 -2.49
N ALA A 161 -12.60 12.86 -3.64
CA ALA A 161 -12.09 13.65 -4.76
C ALA A 161 -12.24 12.89 -6.09
N SER A 162 -12.06 13.59 -7.21
CA SER A 162 -11.86 12.92 -8.50
C SER A 162 -10.56 12.10 -8.44
N PRO A 163 -10.47 10.93 -9.11
CA PRO A 163 -9.24 10.14 -9.17
C PRO A 163 -8.15 10.86 -9.98
N ASP A 164 -7.46 11.79 -9.32
CA ASP A 164 -6.51 12.71 -9.93
C ASP A 164 -5.38 13.07 -8.95
N MET A 165 -4.17 12.62 -9.25
CA MET A 165 -2.98 12.81 -8.41
C MET A 165 -2.59 14.27 -8.19
N ARG A 166 -3.09 15.21 -9.01
CA ARG A 166 -2.89 16.64 -8.74
C ARG A 166 -3.44 17.04 -7.37
N ILE A 167 -4.47 16.37 -6.88
CA ILE A 167 -5.12 16.67 -5.59
C ILE A 167 -4.20 16.33 -4.39
N PRO A 168 -3.73 15.08 -4.21
CA PRO A 168 -2.81 14.77 -3.11
C PRO A 168 -1.46 15.51 -3.23
N ILE A 169 -0.95 15.71 -4.46
CA ILE A 169 0.27 16.50 -4.68
C ILE A 169 0.13 17.93 -4.17
N VAL A 170 -0.97 18.59 -4.54
CA VAL A 170 -1.21 20.00 -4.19
C VAL A 170 -1.60 20.14 -2.72
N ASN A 171 -2.32 19.17 -2.15
CA ASN A 171 -2.53 19.10 -0.71
C ASN A 171 -1.20 19.08 0.06
N ALA A 172 -0.27 18.21 -0.35
CA ALA A 172 1.01 18.07 0.32
C ALA A 172 1.93 19.30 0.15
N LEU A 173 1.90 19.96 -1.03
CA LEU A 173 2.61 21.22 -1.28
C LEU A 173 2.05 22.37 -0.44
N GLY A 174 0.72 22.46 -0.33
CA GLY A 174 0.01 23.51 0.43
C GLY A 174 0.04 23.35 1.94
N TYR A 175 0.23 22.12 2.42
CA TYR A 175 0.05 21.75 3.81
C TYR A 175 0.74 22.72 4.81
N PRO A 176 0.06 23.18 5.88
CA PRO A 176 -1.29 22.78 6.31
C PRO A 176 -2.44 23.50 5.57
N ASP A 177 -2.14 24.49 4.74
CA ASP A 177 -3.12 25.26 3.98
C ASP A 177 -3.60 24.51 2.73
N ARG A 178 -4.66 25.03 2.10
CA ARG A 178 -5.17 24.53 0.83
C ARG A 178 -4.82 25.49 -0.30
N ILE A 179 -4.32 24.92 -1.40
CA ILE A 179 -4.07 25.63 -2.67
C ILE A 179 -4.82 24.93 -3.80
N SER A 180 -5.08 25.65 -4.90
CA SER A 180 -5.86 25.14 -6.04
C SER A 180 -5.07 24.09 -6.82
N SER A 181 -5.69 22.93 -7.10
CA SER A 181 -5.06 21.87 -7.92
C SER A 181 -5.31 22.00 -9.42
N GLY A 182 -6.34 22.76 -9.82
CA GLY A 182 -6.84 22.77 -11.20
C GLY A 182 -7.50 21.45 -11.62
N SER A 183 -7.75 20.53 -10.69
CA SER A 183 -8.54 19.31 -10.92
C SER A 183 -10.02 19.62 -11.06
N GLU A 184 -10.73 18.72 -11.74
CA GLU A 184 -12.18 18.79 -11.82
C GLU A 184 -12.81 18.68 -10.43
N ARG A 185 -13.84 19.47 -10.18
CA ARG A 185 -14.56 19.44 -8.91
C ARG A 185 -15.64 18.37 -8.99
N LEU A 186 -15.76 17.57 -7.93
CA LEU A 186 -16.89 16.65 -7.80
C LEU A 186 -18.20 17.44 -7.68
N ASP A 187 -19.21 17.02 -8.44
CA ASP A 187 -20.60 17.41 -8.23
C ASP A 187 -21.31 16.28 -7.49
N VAL A 188 -21.60 16.49 -6.21
CA VAL A 188 -22.25 15.49 -5.34
C VAL A 188 -23.60 15.05 -5.90
N GLY A 189 -24.34 15.94 -6.56
CA GLY A 189 -25.62 15.60 -7.18
C GLY A 189 -25.51 14.65 -8.38
N GLN A 190 -24.30 14.48 -8.93
CA GLN A 190 -24.04 13.66 -10.12
C GLN A 190 -23.22 12.40 -9.84
N LEU A 191 -22.77 12.17 -8.60
CA LEU A 191 -21.93 11.00 -8.26
C LEU A 191 -22.64 9.66 -8.46
N GLY A 192 -23.96 9.62 -8.31
CA GLY A 192 -24.73 8.38 -8.41
C GLY A 192 -24.43 7.41 -7.27
N VAL A 193 -24.12 6.16 -7.62
CA VAL A 193 -23.90 5.07 -6.65
C VAL A 193 -22.42 4.94 -6.30
N LEU A 194 -22.11 4.96 -5.00
CA LEU A 194 -20.81 4.61 -4.45
C LEU A 194 -20.91 3.22 -3.82
N GLU A 195 -20.13 2.27 -4.31
CA GLU A 195 -20.17 0.89 -3.82
C GLU A 195 -18.93 0.59 -2.98
N PHE A 196 -19.12 -0.22 -1.94
CA PHE A 196 -18.08 -0.72 -1.06
C PHE A 196 -18.26 -2.23 -0.91
N LYS A 197 -17.18 -3.00 -1.10
CA LYS A 197 -17.21 -4.46 -1.07
C LYS A 197 -15.98 -4.96 -0.30
N GLU A 198 -16.15 -6.05 0.45
CA GLU A 198 -15.00 -6.77 1.01
C GLU A 198 -14.14 -7.33 -0.12
N PRO A 199 -12.80 -7.27 -0.01
CA PRO A 199 -11.92 -7.89 -1.00
C PRO A 199 -11.98 -9.42 -0.89
N ASP A 200 -11.94 -10.12 -2.03
CA ASP A 200 -11.81 -11.58 -2.04
C ASP A 200 -10.33 -11.98 -1.96
N GLU A 201 -9.85 -12.31 -0.76
CA GLU A 201 -8.46 -12.74 -0.55
C GLU A 201 -8.12 -14.10 -1.19
N ARG A 202 -9.12 -14.89 -1.59
CA ARG A 202 -8.87 -16.10 -2.39
C ARG A 202 -8.59 -15.75 -3.84
N HIS A 203 -9.27 -14.73 -4.36
CA HIS A 203 -9.05 -14.20 -5.69
C HIS A 203 -7.77 -13.33 -5.75
N PHE A 204 -7.45 -12.61 -4.67
CA PHE A 204 -6.26 -11.76 -4.54
C PHE A 204 -5.37 -12.16 -3.34
N PRO A 205 -4.59 -13.25 -3.45
CA PRO A 205 -3.78 -13.76 -2.34
C PRO A 205 -2.73 -12.78 -1.81
N CYS A 206 -2.29 -11.81 -2.62
CA CYS A 206 -1.32 -10.79 -2.22
C CYS A 206 -1.79 -9.95 -1.03
N LEU A 207 -3.10 -9.75 -0.86
CA LEU A 207 -3.65 -9.03 0.29
C LEU A 207 -3.38 -9.75 1.60
N ARG A 208 -3.66 -11.06 1.63
CA ARG A 208 -3.38 -11.92 2.78
C ARG A 208 -1.88 -11.94 3.10
N LEU A 209 -1.03 -12.14 2.07
CA LEU A 209 0.43 -12.16 2.25
C LEU A 209 0.94 -10.85 2.86
N ALA A 210 0.45 -9.70 2.38
CA ALA A 210 0.86 -8.40 2.90
C ALA A 210 0.40 -8.18 4.35
N ARG A 211 -0.81 -8.66 4.71
CA ARG A 211 -1.30 -8.61 6.09
C ARG A 211 -0.44 -9.45 7.04
N GLU A 212 -0.17 -10.70 6.67
CA GLU A 212 0.72 -11.61 7.43
C GLU A 212 2.13 -11.01 7.60
N VAL A 213 2.66 -10.37 6.55
CA VAL A 213 3.96 -9.69 6.57
C VAL A 213 3.93 -8.45 7.47
N ALA A 214 2.87 -7.66 7.44
CA ALA A 214 2.71 -6.47 8.29
C ALA A 214 2.67 -6.87 9.78
N GLU A 215 1.97 -7.96 10.11
CA GLU A 215 1.90 -8.51 11.47
C GLU A 215 3.24 -9.11 11.93
N THR A 216 3.95 -9.77 11.03
CA THR A 216 5.26 -10.37 11.31
C THR A 216 6.33 -9.30 11.58
N GLY A 217 6.31 -8.20 10.80
CA GLY A 217 7.29 -7.12 10.92
C GLY A 217 8.73 -7.57 10.61
N GLY A 218 9.70 -6.97 11.31
CA GLY A 218 11.13 -7.25 11.07
C GLY A 218 11.51 -7.02 9.60
N THR A 219 12.27 -7.94 9.01
CA THR A 219 12.64 -7.90 7.59
C THR A 219 11.61 -8.55 6.66
N ALA A 220 10.44 -8.98 7.13
CA ALA A 220 9.42 -9.60 6.27
C ALA A 220 8.92 -8.63 5.17
N PRO A 221 8.66 -7.33 5.43
CA PRO A 221 8.30 -6.36 4.39
C PRO A 221 9.36 -6.20 3.31
N VAL A 222 10.65 -6.32 3.67
CA VAL A 222 11.77 -6.29 2.71
C VAL A 222 11.71 -7.50 1.78
N ILE A 223 11.49 -8.68 2.35
CA ILE A 223 11.35 -9.92 1.58
C ILE A 223 10.14 -9.84 0.64
N LEU A 224 8.99 -9.38 1.14
CA LEU A 224 7.77 -9.20 0.35
C LEU A 224 8.02 -8.26 -0.84
N ASN A 225 8.53 -7.05 -0.59
CA ASN A 225 8.75 -6.06 -1.63
C ASN A 225 9.73 -6.56 -2.70
N ALA A 226 10.89 -7.07 -2.26
CA ALA A 226 11.93 -7.52 -3.18
C ALA A 226 11.51 -8.77 -3.99
N ALA A 227 10.81 -9.72 -3.38
CA ALA A 227 10.27 -10.88 -4.09
C ALA A 227 9.20 -10.46 -5.10
N ASN A 228 8.31 -9.53 -4.72
CA ASN A 228 7.28 -9.00 -5.60
C ASN A 228 7.88 -8.32 -6.82
N GLU A 229 8.90 -7.47 -6.66
CA GLU A 229 9.57 -6.82 -7.79
C GLU A 229 10.14 -7.84 -8.78
N ILE A 230 10.77 -8.92 -8.30
CA ILE A 230 11.30 -9.98 -9.17
C ILE A 230 10.17 -10.77 -9.85
N ALA A 231 9.10 -11.10 -9.13
CA ALA A 231 7.99 -11.86 -9.67
C ALA A 231 7.22 -11.05 -10.72
N VAL A 232 6.95 -9.76 -10.47
CA VAL A 232 6.33 -8.85 -11.43
C VAL A 232 7.21 -8.69 -12.68
N ASP A 233 8.53 -8.52 -12.53
CA ASP A 233 9.44 -8.49 -13.69
C ASP A 233 9.38 -9.79 -14.49
N ALA A 234 9.39 -10.96 -13.82
CA ALA A 234 9.27 -12.25 -14.49
C ALA A 234 7.95 -12.39 -15.26
N PHE A 235 6.82 -11.97 -14.69
CA PHE A 235 5.52 -11.97 -15.35
C PHE A 235 5.52 -11.02 -16.56
N CYS A 236 6.04 -9.81 -16.37
CA CYS A 236 6.16 -8.79 -17.42
C CYS A 236 7.00 -9.24 -18.62
N ASN A 237 7.91 -10.20 -18.42
CA ASN A 237 8.77 -10.80 -19.44
C ASN A 237 8.26 -12.18 -19.91
N GLY A 238 7.04 -12.58 -19.55
CA GLY A 238 6.43 -13.84 -19.98
C GLY A 238 7.06 -15.10 -19.40
N ARG A 239 7.85 -15.00 -18.33
CA ARG A 239 8.53 -16.14 -17.70
C ARG A 239 7.66 -16.90 -16.70
N ILE A 240 6.70 -16.23 -16.09
CA ILE A 240 5.73 -16.81 -15.16
C ILE A 240 4.33 -16.31 -15.51
N ARG A 241 3.30 -17.04 -15.08
CA ARG A 241 1.90 -16.64 -15.18
C ARG A 241 1.54 -15.64 -14.08
N PHE A 242 0.41 -14.96 -14.24
CA PHE A 242 -0.05 -13.94 -13.29
C PHE A 242 -0.29 -14.51 -11.88
N THR A 243 -0.96 -15.65 -11.79
CA THR A 243 -1.23 -16.39 -10.53
C THR A 243 0.06 -16.82 -9.80
N GLN A 244 1.15 -17.01 -10.55
CA GLN A 244 2.44 -17.41 -9.99
C GLN A 244 3.18 -16.25 -9.31
N ILE A 245 2.75 -14.99 -9.52
CA ILE A 245 3.34 -13.84 -8.81
C ILE A 245 3.21 -14.06 -7.29
N SER A 246 1.98 -14.26 -6.80
CA SER A 246 1.74 -14.52 -5.39
C SER A 246 2.39 -15.83 -4.90
N GLU A 247 2.44 -16.86 -5.76
CA GLU A 247 3.07 -18.15 -5.41
C GLU A 247 4.57 -17.97 -5.12
N PHE A 248 5.31 -17.29 -6.00
CA PHE A 248 6.74 -17.10 -5.81
C PHE A 248 7.07 -16.13 -4.67
N VAL A 249 6.21 -15.14 -4.44
CA VAL A 249 6.34 -14.25 -3.27
C VAL A 249 6.18 -15.05 -1.98
N ASP A 250 5.11 -15.84 -1.84
CA ASP A 250 4.85 -16.69 -0.67
C ASP A 250 5.99 -17.69 -0.44
N ARG A 251 6.41 -18.41 -1.48
CA ARG A 251 7.54 -19.35 -1.39
C ARG A 251 8.84 -18.66 -0.95
N THR A 252 9.09 -17.45 -1.41
CA THR A 252 10.27 -16.70 -0.98
C THR A 252 10.20 -16.32 0.51
N LEU A 253 9.02 -15.87 0.96
CA LEU A 253 8.75 -15.56 2.38
C LEU A 253 8.95 -16.80 3.28
N GLN A 254 8.54 -17.99 2.82
CA GLN A 254 8.71 -19.24 3.57
C GLN A 254 10.16 -19.73 3.65
N ILE A 255 11.02 -19.34 2.69
CA ILE A 255 12.41 -19.81 2.62
C ILE A 255 13.36 -18.92 3.42
N LEU A 256 13.13 -17.60 3.40
CA LEU A 256 14.05 -16.65 4.00
C LEU A 256 13.68 -16.38 5.47
N PRO A 257 14.67 -16.44 6.38
CA PRO A 257 14.40 -16.12 7.78
C PRO A 257 14.11 -14.64 7.95
N VAL A 258 13.10 -14.32 8.75
CA VAL A 258 12.81 -12.95 9.17
C VAL A 258 13.76 -12.56 10.30
N LEU A 259 14.45 -11.43 10.14
CA LEU A 259 15.29 -10.84 11.16
C LEU A 259 14.52 -9.70 11.85
N ILE A 260 14.69 -9.57 13.16
CA ILE A 260 14.11 -8.44 13.92
C ILE A 260 14.88 -7.14 13.65
N ARG A 261 16.19 -7.27 13.37
CA ARG A 261 17.10 -6.15 13.08
C ARG A 261 16.78 -5.54 11.71
N ARG A 262 16.69 -4.21 11.62
CA ARG A 262 16.29 -3.47 10.41
C ARG A 262 17.14 -2.23 10.11
N ASP A 263 18.41 -2.23 10.48
CA ASP A 263 19.29 -1.16 9.97
C ASP A 263 19.48 -1.28 8.45
N LEU A 264 19.95 -0.18 7.86
CA LEU A 264 20.12 -0.05 6.41
C LEU A 264 20.98 -1.18 5.82
N GLU A 265 22.06 -1.57 6.48
CA GLU A 265 22.93 -2.65 6.02
C GLU A 265 22.17 -3.98 5.96
N THR A 266 21.47 -4.32 7.05
CA THR A 266 20.64 -5.53 7.12
C THR A 266 19.54 -5.53 6.05
N VAL A 267 18.87 -4.39 5.83
CA VAL A 267 17.81 -4.26 4.82
C VAL A 267 18.34 -4.46 3.41
N LEU A 268 19.47 -3.84 3.08
CA LEU A 268 20.10 -3.99 1.76
C LEU A 268 20.58 -5.43 1.53
N GLU A 269 21.14 -6.08 2.54
CA GLU A 269 21.55 -7.49 2.45
C GLU A 269 20.35 -8.42 2.23
N VAL A 270 19.26 -8.20 2.98
CA VAL A 270 18.03 -9.01 2.83
C VAL A 270 17.38 -8.76 1.48
N ASP A 271 17.30 -7.53 0.98
CA ASP A 271 16.80 -7.23 -0.37
C ASP A 271 17.60 -8.00 -1.44
N LEU A 272 18.94 -7.88 -1.42
CA LEU A 272 19.81 -8.56 -2.38
C LEU A 272 19.68 -10.09 -2.32
N LYS A 273 19.63 -10.65 -1.11
CA LYS A 273 19.44 -12.09 -0.90
C LYS A 273 18.07 -12.55 -1.39
N THR A 274 17.02 -11.77 -1.10
CA THR A 274 15.65 -12.04 -1.56
C THR A 274 15.58 -12.09 -3.06
N ARG A 275 16.11 -11.07 -3.75
CA ARG A 275 16.11 -11.02 -5.22
C ARG A 275 16.81 -12.22 -5.84
N ARG A 276 17.91 -12.69 -5.24
CA ARG A 276 18.62 -13.89 -5.70
C ARG A 276 17.76 -15.14 -5.52
N VAL A 277 17.24 -15.36 -4.31
CA VAL A 277 16.42 -16.54 -3.99
C VAL A 277 15.16 -16.60 -4.86
N THR A 278 14.44 -15.50 -5.04
CA THR A 278 13.24 -15.46 -5.90
C THR A 278 13.59 -15.79 -7.36
N LYS A 279 14.70 -15.26 -7.89
CA LYS A 279 15.16 -15.60 -9.25
C LYS A 279 15.49 -17.09 -9.38
N ASP A 280 16.23 -17.64 -8.44
CA ASP A 280 16.62 -19.05 -8.44
C ASP A 280 15.38 -19.98 -8.37
N LEU A 281 14.38 -19.60 -7.56
CA LEU A 281 13.09 -20.31 -7.46
C LEU A 281 12.34 -20.31 -8.78
N ILE A 282 12.25 -19.16 -9.44
CA ILE A 282 11.59 -19.03 -10.75
C ILE A 282 12.32 -19.87 -11.79
N MET A 283 13.64 -19.77 -11.87
CA MET A 283 14.44 -20.53 -12.85
C MET A 283 14.39 -22.05 -12.64
N SER A 284 14.17 -22.50 -11.41
CA SER A 284 14.11 -23.93 -11.06
C SER A 284 12.70 -24.52 -11.19
N ALA A 285 11.68 -23.70 -11.46
CA ALA A 285 10.30 -24.16 -11.56
C ALA A 285 10.03 -24.84 -12.92
N PRO A 286 9.51 -26.09 -12.93
CA PRO A 286 9.12 -26.75 -14.17
C PRO A 286 7.95 -26.00 -14.82
N GLY A 287 8.09 -25.68 -16.11
CA GLY A 287 7.07 -24.92 -16.85
C GLY A 287 7.34 -23.41 -16.97
N THR A 288 8.53 -22.94 -16.59
CA THR A 288 9.06 -21.69 -17.17
C THR A 288 9.38 -21.96 -18.64
N ALA A 289 8.58 -21.35 -19.53
CA ALA A 289 8.69 -21.50 -20.97
C ALA A 289 9.95 -20.84 -21.54
#